data_AF-A0A7V5UKK2-F1
#
_entry.id   AF-A0A7V5UKK2-F1
#
_cell.length_a   1.000
_cell.length_b   1.000
_cell.length_c   1.000
_cell.angle_alpha   90.00
_cell.angle_beta   90.00
_cell.angle_gamma   90.00
#
_symmetry.space_group_name_H-M   'P 1'
#
loop_
_entity.id
_entity.type
_entity.pdbx_description
1 polymer ?
#
loop_
_entity_poly.entity_id
_entity_poly.type
_entity_poly.pdbx_seq_one_letter_code
_entity_poly.pdbx_strand_id
1 'polypeptide(L)'
;MAWKRRLGNAIAAGLALGLRLGGEKTYRFFLDALWERFPYSDGGPSRLDISVYSPPHVDPDPRDRPLVERIFDAYRRAKRDQARAGSVYQPSSMWRNIFRMAYGSVTESLEDGNIDRFHAFLANFGSWSEPTAIEESQLIRQCATDLHRRGHLEQKIMAPLVRWWLRFESRGRSLAALEIPRHGNFGGLRVDGHLLSPGSIFSDVYARLLAGMLPSERPLVGELGGGFG
;
A
#
# COMPACT_ATOMS: atom_id res chain seq x y z
N MET A 1 -29.78 -13.98 7.78
CA MET A 1 -28.72 -13.05 8.23
C MET A 1 -27.65 -13.70 9.10
N ALA A 2 -27.98 -14.58 10.05
CA ALA A 2 -27.01 -15.19 10.97
C ALA A 2 -25.87 -15.99 10.30
N TRP A 3 -26.15 -16.74 9.21
CA TRP A 3 -25.13 -17.53 8.51
C TRP A 3 -24.06 -16.66 7.82
N LYS A 4 -24.44 -15.48 7.30
CA LYS A 4 -23.51 -14.53 6.67
C LYS A 4 -22.50 -13.98 7.68
N ARG A 5 -22.95 -13.71 8.92
CA ARG A 5 -22.07 -13.33 10.04
C ARG A 5 -21.13 -14.46 10.45
N ARG A 6 -21.62 -15.70 10.50
CA ARG A 6 -20.78 -16.88 10.82
C ARG A 6 -19.71 -17.12 9.76
N LEU A 7 -20.04 -16.95 8.48
CA LEU A 7 -19.08 -17.08 7.39
C LEU A 7 -18.01 -15.98 7.43
N GLY A 8 -18.41 -14.72 7.62
CA GLY A 8 -17.46 -13.60 7.78
C GLY A 8 -16.50 -13.82 8.96
N ASN A 9 -17.03 -14.25 10.11
CA ASN A 9 -16.20 -14.57 11.27
C ASN A 9 -15.24 -15.75 11.02
N ALA A 10 -15.68 -16.77 10.28
CA ALA A 10 -14.83 -17.91 9.93
C ALA A 10 -13.70 -17.53 8.94
N ILE A 11 -14.00 -16.63 7.98
CA ILE A 11 -13.00 -16.09 7.04
C ILE A 11 -11.98 -15.22 7.79
N ALA A 12 -12.44 -14.30 8.65
CA ALA A 12 -11.57 -13.47 9.46
C ALA A 12 -10.68 -14.30 10.39
N ALA A 13 -11.24 -15.35 11.01
CA ALA A 13 -10.48 -16.30 11.83
C ALA A 13 -9.46 -17.09 10.99
N GLY A 14 -9.83 -17.51 9.78
CA GLY A 14 -8.94 -18.21 8.84
C GLY A 14 -7.78 -17.33 8.36
N LEU A 15 -8.05 -16.07 8.01
CA LEU A 15 -7.03 -15.09 7.65
C LEU A 15 -6.09 -14.81 8.82
N ALA A 16 -6.64 -14.55 10.02
CA ALA A 16 -5.84 -14.34 11.22
C ALA A 16 -4.96 -15.56 11.58
N LEU A 17 -5.48 -16.77 11.35
CA LEU A 17 -4.74 -18.01 11.57
C LEU A 17 -3.65 -18.22 10.50
N GLY A 18 -3.96 -17.98 9.22
CA GLY A 18 -2.99 -18.08 8.12
C GLY A 18 -1.81 -17.12 8.29
N LEU A 19 -2.10 -15.91 8.78
CA LEU A 19 -1.08 -14.92 9.12
C LEU A 19 -0.22 -15.32 10.31
N ARG A 20 -0.82 -15.93 11.34
CA ARG A 20 -0.08 -16.45 12.49
C ARG A 20 0.79 -17.65 12.17
N LEU A 21 0.35 -18.52 11.25
CA LEU A 21 0.97 -19.83 11.05
C LEU A 21 1.96 -19.92 9.88
N GLY A 22 1.87 -19.08 8.86
CA GLY A 22 2.66 -19.34 7.64
C GLY A 22 3.10 -18.13 6.83
N GLY A 23 2.95 -16.91 7.37
CA GLY A 23 3.40 -15.69 6.71
C GLY A 23 2.75 -15.46 5.34
N GLU A 24 3.44 -14.72 4.47
CA GLU A 24 2.90 -14.24 3.19
C GLU A 24 2.42 -15.35 2.24
N LYS A 25 3.09 -16.51 2.22
CA LYS A 25 2.74 -17.63 1.31
C LYS A 25 1.43 -18.31 1.70
N THR A 26 1.23 -18.58 2.98
CA THR A 26 -0.03 -19.16 3.49
C THR A 26 -1.18 -18.17 3.38
N TYR A 27 -0.87 -16.89 3.52
CA TYR A 27 -1.82 -15.81 3.26
C TYR A 27 -2.24 -15.75 1.78
N ARG A 28 -1.29 -15.73 0.83
CA ARG A 28 -1.59 -15.79 -0.62
C ARG A 28 -2.42 -17.03 -0.97
N PHE A 29 -2.04 -18.19 -0.44
CA PHE A 29 -2.81 -19.42 -0.61
C PHE A 29 -4.25 -19.29 -0.09
N PHE A 30 -4.45 -18.63 1.06
CA PHE A 30 -5.80 -18.38 1.58
C PHE A 30 -6.58 -17.42 0.71
N LEU A 31 -5.95 -16.36 0.18
CA LEU A 31 -6.60 -15.47 -0.78
C LEU A 31 -6.97 -16.22 -2.05
N ASP A 32 -6.05 -16.99 -2.63
CA ASP A 32 -6.31 -17.79 -3.83
C ASP A 32 -7.47 -18.78 -3.59
N ALA A 33 -7.45 -19.52 -2.48
CA ALA A 33 -8.50 -20.47 -2.12
C ALA A 33 -9.85 -19.78 -1.81
N LEU A 34 -9.83 -18.57 -1.25
CA LEU A 34 -11.02 -17.79 -0.98
C LEU A 34 -11.58 -17.22 -2.30
N TRP A 35 -10.71 -16.83 -3.24
CA TRP A 35 -11.06 -16.34 -4.57
C TRP A 35 -11.62 -17.45 -5.46
N GLU A 36 -11.10 -18.67 -5.38
CA GLU A 36 -11.65 -19.84 -6.07
C GLU A 36 -13.04 -20.24 -5.55
N ARG A 37 -13.34 -19.94 -4.27
CA ARG A 37 -14.60 -20.30 -3.61
C ARG A 37 -15.69 -19.23 -3.64
N PHE A 38 -15.36 -18.00 -4.01
CA PHE A 38 -16.38 -16.99 -4.33
C PHE A 38 -16.68 -17.09 -5.83
N PRO A 39 -17.69 -17.85 -6.25
CA PRO A 39 -18.03 -17.89 -7.66
C PRO A 39 -18.35 -16.46 -8.09
N TYR A 40 -17.82 -16.07 -9.26
CA TYR A 40 -18.15 -14.83 -9.97
C TYR A 40 -19.65 -14.75 -10.37
N SER A 41 -20.54 -15.44 -9.65
CA SER A 41 -21.81 -16.00 -10.11
C SER A 41 -22.94 -15.01 -10.31
N ASP A 42 -22.74 -13.72 -10.03
CA ASP A 42 -23.74 -12.73 -10.43
C ASP A 42 -23.55 -12.28 -11.90
N GLY A 43 -22.53 -12.78 -12.60
CA GLY A 43 -22.42 -12.87 -14.07
C GLY A 43 -22.37 -11.56 -14.87
N GLY A 44 -22.70 -10.42 -14.26
CA GLY A 44 -22.74 -9.12 -14.89
C GLY A 44 -21.52 -8.25 -14.58
N PRO A 45 -21.26 -7.21 -15.41
CA PRO A 45 -20.28 -6.19 -15.10
C PRO A 45 -20.58 -5.53 -13.75
N SER A 46 -19.52 -5.14 -13.03
CA SER A 46 -19.68 -4.40 -11.77
C SER A 46 -20.44 -3.10 -12.03
N ARG A 47 -21.32 -2.70 -11.10
CA ARG A 47 -21.93 -1.36 -11.11
C ARG A 47 -21.01 -0.27 -10.56
N LEU A 48 -19.88 -0.65 -9.97
CA LEU A 48 -18.87 0.28 -9.47
C LEU A 48 -18.19 0.95 -10.67
N ASP A 49 -18.01 2.26 -10.60
CA ASP A 49 -17.15 3.00 -11.53
C ASP A 49 -15.70 2.78 -11.11
N ILE A 50 -14.99 1.91 -11.83
CA ILE A 50 -13.60 1.55 -11.53
C ILE A 50 -12.72 1.94 -12.70
N SER A 51 -11.71 2.77 -12.46
CA SER A 51 -10.70 3.12 -13.45
C SER A 51 -9.29 3.14 -12.86
N VAL A 52 -8.32 2.63 -13.61
CA VAL A 52 -6.90 2.78 -13.26
C VAL A 52 -6.49 4.25 -13.31
N TYR A 53 -5.85 4.74 -12.24
CA TYR A 53 -5.30 6.07 -12.11
C TYR A 53 -3.78 6.01 -11.96
N SER A 54 -3.06 6.45 -12.99
CA SER A 54 -1.60 6.57 -12.99
C SER A 54 -1.25 8.04 -13.24
N PRO A 55 -0.97 8.84 -12.20
CA PRO A 55 -0.70 10.26 -12.39
C PRO A 55 0.64 10.48 -13.11
N PRO A 56 0.77 11.56 -13.91
CA PRO A 56 2.07 11.99 -14.42
C PRO A 56 2.94 12.50 -13.26
N HIS A 57 4.25 12.59 -13.47
CA HIS A 57 5.13 13.26 -12.51
C HIS A 57 4.75 14.74 -12.37
N VAL A 58 4.93 15.27 -11.17
CA VAL A 58 4.64 16.64 -10.81
C VAL A 58 5.90 17.35 -10.34
N ASP A 59 5.95 18.65 -10.57
CA ASP A 59 6.99 19.49 -9.99
C ASP A 59 6.78 19.60 -8.47
N PRO A 60 7.86 19.63 -7.68
CA PRO A 60 7.74 19.78 -6.24
C PRO A 60 7.12 21.12 -5.83
N ASP A 61 6.26 21.09 -4.81
CA ASP A 61 5.65 22.31 -4.28
C ASP A 61 6.68 23.10 -3.46
N PRO A 62 7.05 24.34 -3.82
CA PRO A 62 8.03 25.12 -3.08
C PRO A 62 7.67 25.33 -1.59
N ARG A 63 6.38 25.24 -1.23
CA ARG A 63 5.90 25.37 0.15
C ARG A 63 6.34 24.19 1.03
N ASP A 64 6.61 23.02 0.45
CA ASP A 64 7.05 21.83 1.18
C ASP A 64 8.55 21.86 1.50
N ARG A 65 9.32 22.79 0.91
CA ARG A 65 10.78 22.85 1.05
C ARG A 65 11.27 22.84 2.50
N PRO A 66 10.71 23.61 3.46
CA PRO A 66 11.17 23.56 4.84
C PRO A 66 10.99 22.19 5.51
N LEU A 67 9.94 21.45 5.15
CA LEU A 67 9.73 20.09 5.64
C LEU A 67 10.73 19.13 4.99
N VAL A 68 10.93 19.26 3.68
CA VAL A 68 11.85 18.42 2.91
C VAL A 68 13.29 18.58 3.38
N GLU A 69 13.75 19.79 3.69
CA GLU A 69 15.08 20.05 4.25
C GLU A 69 15.26 19.35 5.61
N ARG A 70 14.23 19.37 6.46
CA ARG A 70 14.25 18.65 7.75
C ARG A 70 14.33 17.14 7.56
N ILE A 71 13.57 16.59 6.61
CA ILE A 71 13.60 15.15 6.29
C ILE A 71 14.97 14.78 5.71
N PHE A 72 15.49 15.57 4.78
CA PHE A 72 16.81 15.38 4.17
C PHE A 72 17.91 15.33 5.24
N ASP A 73 17.94 16.30 6.15
CA ASP A 73 18.92 16.35 7.22
C ASP A 73 18.78 15.20 8.22
N ALA A 74 17.55 14.84 8.59
CA ALA A 74 17.30 13.70 9.46
C ALA A 74 17.76 12.39 8.82
N TYR A 75 17.43 12.17 7.55
CA TYR A 75 17.80 10.98 6.81
C TYR A 75 19.32 10.89 6.58
N ARG A 76 19.97 12.00 6.25
CA ARG A 76 21.43 12.10 6.12
C ARG A 76 22.14 11.74 7.43
N ARG A 77 21.64 12.22 8.58
CA ARG A 77 22.15 11.82 9.91
C ARG A 77 21.97 10.33 10.13
N ALA A 78 20.76 9.81 9.89
CA ALA A 78 20.47 8.39 10.04
C ALA A 78 21.39 7.49 9.19
N LYS A 79 21.73 7.91 7.96
CA LYS A 79 22.67 7.16 7.10
C LYS A 79 24.12 7.19 7.62
N ARG A 80 24.56 8.32 8.19
CA ARG A 80 25.88 8.40 8.84
C ARG A 80 25.96 7.51 10.08
N ASP A 81 24.89 7.48 10.88
CA ASP A 81 24.80 6.62 12.06
C ASP A 81 24.75 5.14 11.64
N GLN A 82 23.96 4.81 10.61
CA GLN A 82 23.90 3.47 10.02
C GLN A 82 25.30 3.01 9.59
N ALA A 83 26.09 3.84 8.90
CA ALA A 83 27.44 3.46 8.44
C ALA A 83 28.42 3.12 9.59
N ARG A 84 28.17 3.65 10.79
CA ARG A 84 29.00 3.41 11.99
C ARG A 84 28.45 2.27 12.86
N ALA A 85 27.23 1.82 12.60
CA ALA A 85 26.58 0.78 13.39
C ALA A 85 27.19 -0.60 13.12
N GLY A 86 27.21 -1.46 14.15
CA GLY A 86 27.68 -2.83 14.03
C GLY A 86 26.90 -3.64 12.98
N SER A 87 27.48 -4.75 12.52
CA SER A 87 26.93 -5.57 11.43
C SER A 87 25.50 -6.06 11.66
N VAL A 88 25.10 -6.27 12.91
CA VAL A 88 23.73 -6.68 13.29
C VAL A 88 22.66 -5.62 12.97
N TYR A 89 23.05 -4.35 12.88
CA TYR A 89 22.16 -3.24 12.54
C TYR A 89 22.24 -2.86 11.06
N GLN A 90 23.05 -3.56 10.27
CA GLN A 90 23.12 -3.31 8.84
C GLN A 90 21.95 -3.98 8.12
N PRO A 91 21.40 -3.35 7.07
CA PRO A 91 20.44 -4.01 6.20
C PRO A 91 21.06 -5.25 5.56
N SER A 92 20.26 -6.29 5.39
CA SER A 92 20.67 -7.51 4.69
C SER A 92 21.11 -7.21 3.24
N SER A 93 21.86 -8.12 2.60
CA SER A 93 22.25 -7.98 1.19
C SER A 93 21.05 -7.76 0.27
N MET A 94 19.94 -8.45 0.54
CA MET A 94 18.67 -8.27 -0.18
C MET A 94 18.15 -6.83 -0.07
N TRP A 95 18.04 -6.30 1.15
CA TRP A 95 17.55 -4.92 1.34
C TRP A 95 18.49 -3.87 0.78
N ARG A 96 19.81 -4.08 0.86
CA ARG A 96 20.80 -3.19 0.22
C ARG A 96 20.61 -3.13 -1.29
N ASN A 97 20.34 -4.27 -1.93
CA ASN A 97 20.07 -4.31 -3.36
C ASN A 97 18.77 -3.56 -3.71
N ILE A 98 17.71 -3.75 -2.93
CA ILE A 98 16.45 -3.00 -3.09
C ILE A 98 16.74 -1.50 -2.96
N PHE A 99 17.43 -1.06 -1.89
CA PHE A 99 17.75 0.36 -1.72
C PHE A 99 18.53 0.95 -2.89
N ARG A 100 19.53 0.24 -3.41
CA ARG A 100 20.33 0.70 -4.55
C ARG A 100 19.49 0.83 -5.82
N MET A 101 18.59 -0.11 -6.09
CA MET A 101 17.75 -0.10 -7.30
C MET A 101 16.61 0.92 -7.21
N ALA A 102 15.98 1.00 -6.05
CA ALA A 102 14.74 1.73 -5.82
C ALA A 102 14.95 3.19 -5.38
N TYR A 103 16.08 3.44 -4.70
CA TYR A 103 16.38 4.71 -4.02
C TYR A 103 17.76 5.24 -4.43
N GLY A 104 18.23 4.90 -5.63
CA GLY A 104 19.49 5.41 -6.18
C GLY A 104 19.51 6.94 -6.22
N SER A 105 18.46 7.55 -6.78
CA SER A 105 18.29 9.00 -6.85
C SER A 105 18.32 9.68 -5.46
N VAL A 106 17.72 9.04 -4.46
CA VAL A 106 17.78 9.50 -3.07
C VAL A 106 19.19 9.40 -2.51
N THR A 107 19.87 8.29 -2.74
CA THR A 107 21.23 8.08 -2.23
C THR A 107 22.20 9.12 -2.82
N GLU A 108 22.17 9.31 -4.13
CA GLU A 108 22.96 10.32 -4.82
C GLU A 108 22.63 11.74 -4.32
N SER A 109 21.35 12.05 -4.11
CA SER A 109 20.95 13.36 -3.60
C SER A 109 21.55 13.67 -2.22
N LEU A 110 21.74 12.65 -1.37
CA LEU A 110 22.34 12.81 -0.05
C LEU A 110 23.86 12.99 -0.13
N GLU A 111 24.50 12.29 -1.06
CA GLU A 111 25.95 12.36 -1.32
C GLU A 111 26.34 13.73 -1.89
N ASP A 112 25.58 14.20 -2.88
CA ASP A 112 25.82 15.47 -3.58
C ASP A 112 25.26 16.69 -2.84
N GLY A 113 24.47 16.49 -1.78
CA GLY A 113 23.76 17.59 -1.11
C GLY A 113 22.63 18.20 -1.95
N ASN A 114 22.13 17.48 -2.95
CA ASN A 114 21.15 17.98 -3.91
C ASN A 114 19.71 17.83 -3.37
N ILE A 115 19.28 18.82 -2.59
CA ILE A 115 17.94 18.85 -1.97
C ILE A 115 16.83 18.88 -3.02
N ASP A 116 17.07 19.48 -4.20
CA ASP A 116 16.05 19.58 -5.26
C ASP A 116 15.75 18.19 -5.86
N ARG A 117 16.78 17.38 -6.10
CA ARG A 117 16.62 15.97 -6.53
C ARG A 117 15.87 15.16 -5.47
N PHE A 118 16.20 15.35 -4.19
CA PHE A 118 15.51 14.67 -3.10
C PHE A 118 14.03 15.09 -3.02
N HIS A 119 13.73 16.38 -3.20
CA HIS A 119 12.38 16.91 -3.21
C HIS A 119 11.56 16.35 -4.39
N ALA A 120 12.16 16.32 -5.58
CA ALA A 120 11.58 15.69 -6.77
C ALA A 120 11.20 14.23 -6.54
N PHE A 121 12.07 13.48 -5.87
CA PHE A 121 11.79 12.10 -5.48
C PHE A 121 10.59 12.02 -4.53
N LEU A 122 10.56 12.79 -3.45
CA LEU A 122 9.47 12.74 -2.48
C LEU A 122 8.12 13.16 -3.09
N ALA A 123 8.11 14.19 -3.94
CA ALA A 123 6.90 14.65 -4.63
C ALA A 123 6.29 13.56 -5.53
N ASN A 124 7.12 12.65 -6.05
CA ASN A 124 6.73 11.65 -7.04
C ASN A 124 6.87 10.21 -6.56
N PHE A 125 7.07 9.98 -5.26
CA PHE A 125 7.42 8.69 -4.66
C PHE A 125 6.49 7.52 -5.10
N GLY A 126 5.17 7.75 -5.11
CA GLY A 126 4.15 6.79 -5.51
C GLY A 126 3.94 6.67 -7.03
N SER A 127 4.48 7.60 -7.81
CA SER A 127 4.47 7.57 -9.29
C SER A 127 5.85 7.27 -9.89
N TRP A 128 6.86 7.01 -9.05
CA TRP A 128 8.25 6.89 -9.47
C TRP A 128 8.43 5.73 -10.45
N SER A 129 9.16 5.92 -11.56
CA SER A 129 9.28 4.93 -12.63
C SER A 129 9.91 3.63 -12.17
N GLU A 130 10.97 3.73 -11.37
CA GLU A 130 11.66 2.60 -10.77
C GLU A 130 10.84 2.01 -9.60
N PRO A 131 10.97 0.70 -9.32
CA PRO A 131 10.29 0.09 -8.17
C PRO A 131 10.73 0.75 -6.87
N THR A 132 9.82 1.35 -6.10
CA THR A 132 10.10 1.94 -4.78
C THR A 132 9.87 0.96 -3.61
N ALA A 133 9.87 -0.35 -3.90
CA ALA A 133 9.34 -1.41 -3.03
C ALA A 133 7.82 -1.28 -2.74
N ILE A 134 7.13 -0.40 -3.47
CA ILE A 134 5.67 -0.36 -3.56
C ILE A 134 5.27 -1.12 -4.83
N GLU A 135 4.89 -2.38 -4.67
CA GLU A 135 4.55 -3.26 -5.79
C GLU A 135 3.34 -2.74 -6.58
N GLU A 136 2.38 -2.12 -5.89
CA GLU A 136 1.16 -1.57 -6.47
C GLU A 136 1.46 -0.49 -7.51
N SER A 137 2.45 0.38 -7.27
CA SER A 137 2.78 1.46 -8.19
C SER A 137 3.24 0.94 -9.55
N GLN A 138 3.98 -0.17 -9.57
CA GLN A 138 4.39 -0.82 -10.82
C GLN A 138 3.22 -1.51 -11.51
N LEU A 139 2.40 -2.24 -10.76
CA LEU A 139 1.20 -2.90 -11.28
C LEU A 139 0.27 -1.88 -11.95
N ILE A 140 -0.01 -0.77 -11.27
CA ILE A 140 -0.86 0.31 -11.79
C ILE A 140 -0.32 0.86 -13.10
N ARG A 141 0.99 1.13 -13.21
CA ARG A 141 1.59 1.61 -14.46
C ARG A 141 1.48 0.60 -15.60
N GLN A 142 1.75 -0.68 -15.34
CA GLN A 142 1.63 -1.73 -16.35
C GLN A 142 0.17 -1.89 -16.83
N CYS A 143 -0.79 -1.83 -15.91
CA CYS A 143 -2.22 -1.85 -16.23
C CYS A 143 -2.67 -0.55 -16.93
N ALA A 144 -2.02 0.58 -16.68
CA ALA A 144 -2.34 1.83 -17.37
C ALA A 144 -2.02 1.76 -18.87
N THR A 145 -1.05 0.94 -19.30
CA THR A 145 -0.65 0.83 -20.71
C THR A 145 -1.29 -0.35 -21.47
N ASP A 146 -1.94 -1.29 -20.78
CA ASP A 146 -2.49 -2.52 -21.36
C ASP A 146 -3.98 -2.69 -21.00
N LEU A 147 -4.87 -2.61 -21.99
CA LEU A 147 -6.33 -2.69 -21.80
C LEU A 147 -6.80 -4.02 -21.21
N HIS A 148 -6.15 -5.14 -21.54
CA HIS A 148 -6.52 -6.46 -21.01
C HIS A 148 -6.14 -6.57 -19.54
N ARG A 149 -4.91 -6.17 -19.19
CA ARG A 149 -4.47 -6.11 -17.78
C ARG A 149 -5.29 -5.13 -16.97
N ARG A 150 -5.65 -3.98 -17.57
CA ARG A 150 -6.55 -2.99 -16.96
C ARG A 150 -7.89 -3.60 -16.62
N GLY A 151 -8.59 -4.16 -17.60
CA GLY A 151 -9.90 -4.77 -17.39
C GLY A 151 -9.86 -5.93 -16.39
N HIS A 152 -8.78 -6.72 -16.37
CA HIS A 152 -8.57 -7.75 -15.37
C HIS A 152 -8.43 -7.15 -13.96
N LEU A 153 -7.55 -6.16 -13.77
CA LEU A 153 -7.38 -5.51 -12.48
C LEU A 153 -8.68 -4.86 -11.98
N GLU A 154 -9.39 -4.14 -12.85
CA GLU A 154 -10.62 -3.44 -12.51
C GLU A 154 -11.74 -4.43 -12.16
N GLN A 155 -12.03 -5.39 -13.05
CA GLN A 155 -13.25 -6.21 -12.97
C GLN A 155 -13.05 -7.54 -12.23
N LYS A 156 -11.84 -8.12 -12.27
CA LYS A 156 -11.56 -9.43 -11.68
C LYS A 156 -10.86 -9.33 -10.33
N ILE A 157 -10.13 -8.26 -10.06
CA ILE A 157 -9.44 -8.06 -8.78
C ILE A 157 -10.18 -7.04 -7.92
N MET A 158 -10.27 -5.78 -8.36
CA MET A 158 -10.75 -4.68 -7.51
C MET A 158 -12.25 -4.75 -7.25
N ALA A 159 -13.08 -4.97 -8.27
CA ALA A 159 -14.53 -5.00 -8.11
C ALA A 159 -15.00 -6.05 -7.09
N PRO A 160 -14.54 -7.32 -7.15
CA PRO A 160 -14.88 -8.33 -6.16
C PRO A 160 -14.40 -7.97 -4.75
N LEU A 161 -13.18 -7.45 -4.62
CA LEU A 161 -12.60 -7.00 -3.36
C LEU A 161 -13.45 -5.92 -2.69
N VAL A 162 -13.80 -4.87 -3.43
CA VAL A 162 -14.63 -3.77 -2.92
C VAL A 162 -16.02 -4.25 -2.53
N ARG A 163 -16.66 -5.08 -3.35
CA ARG A 163 -17.99 -5.65 -3.02
C ARG A 163 -17.93 -6.51 -1.76
N TRP A 164 -16.89 -7.32 -1.61
CA TRP A 164 -16.69 -8.11 -0.40
C TRP A 164 -16.54 -7.19 0.82
N TRP A 165 -15.66 -6.20 0.74
CA TRP A 165 -15.45 -5.26 1.85
C TRP A 165 -16.73 -4.52 2.21
N LEU A 166 -17.44 -3.95 1.23
CA LEU A 166 -18.72 -3.26 1.42
C LEU A 166 -19.75 -4.15 2.13
N ARG A 167 -19.80 -5.43 1.75
CA ARG A 167 -20.80 -6.39 2.26
C ARG A 167 -20.46 -6.94 3.64
N PHE A 168 -19.18 -7.14 3.95
CA PHE A 168 -18.77 -7.91 5.13
C PHE A 168 -17.97 -7.09 6.15
N GLU A 169 -17.17 -6.11 5.72
CA GLU A 169 -16.19 -5.41 6.59
C GLU A 169 -16.49 -3.93 6.80
N SER A 170 -17.25 -3.29 5.90
CA SER A 170 -17.51 -1.85 5.96
C SER A 170 -18.15 -1.42 7.28
N ARG A 171 -19.04 -2.25 7.85
CA ARG A 171 -19.86 -1.93 9.04
C ARG A 171 -20.58 -0.57 8.88
N GLY A 172 -21.02 -0.26 7.66
CA GLY A 172 -21.68 1.01 7.32
C GLY A 172 -20.74 2.15 6.94
N ARG A 173 -19.42 1.94 6.94
CA ARG A 173 -18.45 2.92 6.43
C ARG A 173 -18.49 2.98 4.90
N SER A 174 -18.18 4.15 4.36
CA SER A 174 -18.05 4.37 2.92
C SER A 174 -16.65 3.99 2.41
N LEU A 175 -16.48 4.00 1.09
CA LEU A 175 -15.18 3.78 0.43
C LEU A 175 -14.12 4.83 0.82
N ALA A 176 -14.52 5.98 1.36
CA ALA A 176 -13.59 6.97 1.91
C ALA A 176 -12.68 6.37 3.01
N ALA A 177 -13.14 5.34 3.73
CA ALA A 177 -12.34 4.64 4.74
C ALA A 177 -11.18 3.82 4.14
N LEU A 178 -11.15 3.64 2.83
CA LEU A 178 -10.12 2.89 2.10
C LEU A 178 -9.15 3.80 1.32
N GLU A 179 -9.37 5.12 1.34
CA GLU A 179 -8.56 6.03 0.52
C GLU A 179 -7.08 5.99 0.91
N ILE A 180 -6.23 5.89 -0.10
CA ILE A 180 -4.78 6.03 0.09
C ILE A 180 -4.40 7.52 0.10
N PRO A 181 -3.27 7.89 0.74
CA PRO A 181 -2.78 9.26 0.72
C PRO A 181 -2.55 9.78 -0.71
N ARG A 182 -2.79 11.08 -0.90
CA ARG A 182 -2.49 11.78 -2.16
C ARG A 182 -1.08 12.34 -2.22
N HIS A 183 -0.43 12.55 -1.07
CA HIS A 183 0.94 13.04 -0.99
C HIS A 183 1.91 12.02 -1.59
N GLY A 184 2.94 12.48 -2.29
CA GLY A 184 3.86 11.59 -3.01
C GLY A 184 3.32 11.06 -4.33
N ASN A 185 2.19 11.60 -4.83
CA ASN A 185 1.68 11.35 -6.18
C ASN A 185 1.37 9.86 -6.46
N PHE A 186 0.65 9.21 -5.55
CA PHE A 186 0.32 7.79 -5.69
C PHE A 186 -0.60 7.50 -6.89
N GLY A 187 -0.27 6.42 -7.60
CA GLY A 187 -1.18 5.73 -8.50
C GLY A 187 -2.07 4.74 -7.74
N GLY A 188 -3.20 4.36 -8.35
CA GLY A 188 -4.17 3.44 -7.77
C GLY A 188 -5.33 3.15 -8.70
N LEU A 189 -6.47 2.78 -8.13
CA LEU A 189 -7.75 2.67 -8.81
C LEU A 189 -8.71 3.71 -8.25
N ARG A 190 -9.36 4.48 -9.12
CA ARG A 190 -10.53 5.27 -8.74
C ARG A 190 -11.74 4.36 -8.70
N VAL A 191 -12.35 4.23 -7.52
CA VAL A 191 -13.58 3.46 -7.30
C VAL A 191 -14.66 4.40 -6.78
N ASP A 192 -15.67 4.67 -7.60
CA ASP A 192 -16.72 5.65 -7.33
C ASP A 192 -16.15 7.01 -6.85
N GLY A 193 -15.08 7.46 -7.51
CA GLY A 193 -14.38 8.72 -7.21
C GLY A 193 -13.27 8.65 -6.13
N HIS A 194 -13.20 7.57 -5.35
CA HIS A 194 -12.21 7.37 -4.29
C HIS A 194 -10.93 6.73 -4.81
N LEU A 195 -9.76 7.24 -4.43
CA LEU A 195 -8.47 6.66 -4.84
C LEU A 195 -8.06 5.55 -3.88
N LEU A 196 -8.09 4.31 -4.36
CA LEU A 196 -7.81 3.10 -3.58
C LEU A 196 -6.62 2.35 -4.17
N SER A 197 -5.96 1.51 -3.39
CA SER A 197 -5.08 0.44 -3.88
C SER A 197 -5.72 -0.92 -3.59
N PRO A 198 -5.31 -2.01 -4.26
CA PRO A 198 -5.70 -3.35 -3.84
C PRO A 198 -5.33 -3.63 -2.37
N GLY A 199 -4.23 -3.04 -1.89
CA GLY A 199 -3.78 -3.10 -0.50
C GLY A 199 -4.70 -2.39 0.49
N SER A 200 -5.43 -1.34 0.09
CA SER A 200 -6.29 -0.54 1.00
C SER A 200 -7.27 -1.37 1.82
N ILE A 201 -7.90 -2.38 1.20
CA ILE A 201 -8.89 -3.24 1.87
C ILE A 201 -8.23 -4.07 2.96
N PHE A 202 -7.04 -4.60 2.67
CA PHE A 202 -6.28 -5.35 3.66
C PHE A 202 -5.80 -4.45 4.78
N SER A 203 -5.19 -3.30 4.45
CA SER A 203 -4.75 -2.32 5.44
C SER A 203 -5.87 -1.93 6.39
N ASP A 204 -7.08 -1.69 5.90
CA ASP A 204 -8.24 -1.39 6.75
C ASP A 204 -8.59 -2.54 7.70
N VAL A 205 -8.65 -3.78 7.19
CA VAL A 205 -8.93 -4.97 8.02
C VAL A 205 -7.85 -5.14 9.09
N TYR A 206 -6.58 -5.01 8.73
CA TYR A 206 -5.46 -5.11 9.66
C TYR A 206 -5.46 -4.01 10.71
N ALA A 207 -5.62 -2.75 10.30
CA ALA A 207 -5.67 -1.61 11.20
C ALA A 207 -6.77 -1.81 12.24
N ARG A 208 -7.93 -2.36 11.85
CA ARG A 208 -9.02 -2.68 12.77
C ARG A 208 -8.70 -3.82 13.72
N LEU A 209 -8.06 -4.88 13.24
CA LEU A 209 -7.64 -5.99 14.10
C LEU A 209 -6.62 -5.51 15.13
N LEU A 210 -5.63 -4.72 14.71
CA LEU A 210 -4.64 -4.11 15.59
C LEU A 210 -5.29 -3.16 16.59
N ALA A 211 -6.19 -2.28 16.14
CA ALA A 211 -6.92 -1.36 17.01
C ALA A 211 -7.73 -2.11 18.08
N GLY A 212 -8.31 -3.26 17.74
CA GLY A 212 -9.02 -4.12 18.70
C GLY A 212 -8.12 -4.83 19.72
N MET A 213 -6.80 -4.89 19.48
CA MET A 213 -5.82 -5.45 20.41
C MET A 213 -5.22 -4.40 21.34
N LEU A 214 -5.45 -3.11 21.09
CA LEU A 214 -4.91 -2.03 21.91
C LEU A 214 -5.64 -2.00 23.26
N PRO A 215 -4.92 -2.05 24.40
CA PRO A 215 -5.51 -2.28 25.72
C PRO A 215 -6.13 -1.03 26.35
N SER A 216 -5.92 0.15 25.78
CA SER A 216 -6.35 1.42 26.35
C SER A 216 -7.03 2.31 25.31
N GLU A 217 -7.81 3.28 25.78
CA GLU A 217 -8.46 4.27 24.91
C GLU A 217 -7.47 5.21 24.22
N ARG A 218 -6.23 5.33 24.75
CA ARG A 218 -5.15 6.20 24.23
C ARG A 218 -3.78 5.53 24.38
N PRO A 219 -3.50 4.49 23.60
CA PRO A 219 -2.20 3.82 23.65
C PRO A 219 -1.12 4.71 23.02
N LEU A 220 0.09 4.68 23.59
CA LEU A 220 1.28 5.15 22.87
C LEU A 220 1.67 4.06 21.88
N VAL A 221 1.54 4.32 20.59
CA VAL A 221 1.91 3.37 19.53
C VAL A 221 3.16 3.87 18.82
N GLY A 222 4.21 3.06 18.83
CA GLY A 222 5.37 3.25 17.99
C GLY A 222 5.26 2.35 16.76
N GLU A 223 5.08 2.94 15.59
CA GLU A 223 5.02 2.21 14.33
C GLU A 223 6.38 2.26 13.62
N LEU A 224 6.90 1.09 13.25
CA LEU A 224 8.12 0.94 12.47
C LEU A 224 7.76 0.34 11.11
N GLY A 225 7.91 1.13 10.04
CA GLY A 225 7.67 0.65 8.68
C GLY A 225 6.21 0.66 8.24
N GLY A 226 5.43 1.68 8.62
CA GLY A 226 4.01 1.81 8.25
C GLY A 226 3.72 1.96 6.74
N GLY A 227 4.74 2.07 5.89
CA GLY A 227 4.56 2.10 4.44
C GLY A 227 3.73 3.29 3.97
N PHE A 228 2.45 3.06 3.69
CA PHE A 228 1.50 4.06 3.18
C PHE A 228 0.86 4.93 4.28
N GLY A 229 1.23 4.74 5.56
CA GLY A 229 0.57 5.37 6.72
C GLY A 229 -0.54 4.49 7.26
#